data_AF-A0A836SFX7-F1
#
_entry.id   AF-A0A836SFX7-F1
#
_cell.length_a   1.000
_cell.length_b   1.000
_cell.length_c   1.000
_cell.angle_alpha   90.00
_cell.angle_beta   90.00
_cell.angle_gamma   90.00
#
_symmetry.space_group_name_H-M   'P 1'
#
loop_
_entity.id
_entity.type
_entity.pdbx_description
1 polymer ?
#
loop_
_entity_poly.entity_id
_entity_poly.type
_entity_poly.pdbx_seq_one_letter_code
_entity_poly.pdbx_strand_id
1 'polypeptide(L)' 'MVIVGERINGMFKDIRRAIRKKDKGPVQEMALRQLEAGADYLDINVGPASADKAGTMVWL' A
#
# COMPACT_ATOMS: atom_id res chain seq x y z
N MET A 1 -15.36 -11.66 12.28
CA MET A 1 -15.43 -11.19 10.87
C MET A 1 -14.04 -10.78 10.48
N VAL A 2 -13.54 -11.18 9.31
CA VAL A 2 -12.19 -10.80 8.84
C VAL A 2 -12.29 -9.48 8.08
N ILE A 3 -11.52 -8.47 8.49
CA ILE A 3 -11.45 -7.14 7.87
C ILE A 3 -10.15 -7.04 7.07
N VAL A 4 -10.26 -6.76 5.78
CA VAL A 4 -9.12 -6.52 4.89
C VAL A 4 -9.03 -5.03 4.58
N GLY A 5 -7.95 -4.38 5.00
CA GLY A 5 -7.70 -2.97 4.73
C GLY A 5 -7.27 -2.74 3.28
N GLU A 6 -8.03 -1.97 2.51
CA GLU A 6 -7.84 -1.77 1.06
C GLU A 6 -6.90 -0.61 0.68
N ARG A 7 -6.36 0.12 1.66
CA ARG A 7 -5.88 1.48 1.40
C ARG A 7 -4.46 1.57 0.85
N ILE A 8 -3.66 0.49 0.95
CA ILE A 8 -2.32 0.39 0.35
C ILE A 8 -2.45 -0.07 -1.10
N ASN A 9 -2.96 0.85 -1.94
CA ASN A 9 -3.25 0.58 -3.34
C ASN A 9 -2.73 1.72 -4.23
N GLY A 10 -1.91 1.38 -5.24
CA GLY A 10 -1.30 2.32 -6.20
C GLY A 10 -2.30 3.05 -7.12
N MET A 11 -3.59 2.75 -7.02
CA MET A 11 -4.65 3.60 -7.59
C MET A 11 -4.77 4.94 -6.83
N PHE A 12 -4.51 4.96 -5.52
CA PHE A 12 -4.53 6.17 -4.71
C PHE A 12 -3.27 7.04 -4.94
N LYS A 13 -3.45 8.36 -4.98
CA LYS A 13 -2.40 9.31 -5.39
C LYS A 13 -1.19 9.33 -4.44
N ASP A 14 -1.44 9.20 -3.14
CA ASP A 14 -0.45 9.14 -2.07
C ASP A 14 0.42 7.89 -2.19
N ILE A 15 -0.18 6.71 -2.27
CA ILE A 15 0.51 5.43 -2.42
C ILE A 15 1.24 5.34 -3.77
N ARG A 16 0.61 5.81 -4.85
CA ARG A 16 1.26 5.89 -6.18
C ARG A 16 2.54 6.73 -6.13
N ARG A 17 2.48 7.89 -5.46
CA ARG A 17 3.64 8.78 -5.31
C ARG A 17 4.71 8.13 -4.45
N ALA A 18 4.32 7.46 -3.38
CA ALA A 18 5.22 6.72 -2.50
C ALA A 18 5.98 5.63 -3.26
N ILE A 19 5.28 4.78 -4.02
CA ILE A 19 5.86 3.75 -4.90
C ILE A 19 6.85 4.36 -5.90
N ARG A 20 6.44 5.42 -6.61
CA ARG A 20 7.27 6.06 -7.64
C ARG A 20 8.54 6.69 -7.08
N LYS A 21 8.48 7.25 -5.87
CA LYS A 21 9.60 7.89 -5.20
C LYS A 21 10.39 6.95 -4.27
N LYS A 22 9.98 5.68 -4.18
CA LYS A 22 10.47 4.72 -3.18
C LYS A 22 10.45 5.27 -1.74
N ASP A 23 9.45 6.09 -1.45
CA ASP A 23 9.21 6.69 -0.14
C ASP A 23 8.35 5.75 0.70
N LYS A 24 8.94 5.20 1.76
CA LYS A 24 8.27 4.22 2.64
C LYS A 24 7.28 4.86 3.61
N GLY A 25 7.42 6.16 3.90
CA GLY A 25 6.67 6.84 4.95
C GLY A 25 5.14 6.71 4.78
N PRO A 26 4.58 7.12 3.63
CA PRO A 26 3.13 7.05 3.42
C PRO A 26 2.56 5.62 3.44
N VAL A 27 3.35 4.62 3.04
CA VAL A 27 2.91 3.21 3.04
C VAL A 27 2.87 2.67 4.47
N GLN A 28 3.94 2.91 5.24
CA GLN A 28 4.04 2.47 6.63
C GLN A 28 3.01 3.16 7.53
N GLU A 29 2.80 4.47 7.34
CA GLU A 29 1.75 5.21 8.06
C GLU A 29 0.36 4.61 7.78
N MET A 30 0.06 4.29 6.52
CA MET A 30 -1.23 3.70 6.15
C MET A 30 -1.40 2.27 6.70
N ALA A 31 -0.32 1.49 6.75
CA ALA A 31 -0.34 0.18 7.36
C ALA A 31 -0.70 0.27 8.84
N LEU A 32 -0.02 1.14 9.60
CA LEU A 32 -0.29 1.36 11.02
C LEU A 32 -1.72 1.85 11.25
N ARG A 33 -2.19 2.83 10.49
CA ARG A 33 -3.55 3.37 10.61
C ARG A 33 -4.63 2.32 10.36
N GLN A 34 -4.41 1.40 9.41
CA GLN A 34 -5.37 0.32 9.15
C GLN A 34 -5.34 -0.75 10.25
N LEU A 35 -4.17 -1.07 10.80
CA LEU A 35 -4.04 -1.96 11.96
C LEU A 35 -4.72 -1.37 13.20
N GLU A 36 -4.50 -0.09 13.49
CA GLU A 36 -5.15 0.64 14.59
C GLU A 36 -6.68 0.71 14.43
N ALA A 37 -7.17 0.72 13.19
CA ALA A 37 -8.60 0.68 12.87
C ALA A 37 -9.21 -0.74 12.93
N GLY A 38 -8.41 -1.77 13.22
CA GLY A 38 -8.87 -3.15 13.39
C GLY A 38 -8.84 -4.02 12.13
N ALA A 39 -8.00 -3.69 11.14
CA ALA A 39 -7.79 -4.58 9.99
C ALA A 39 -7.03 -5.85 10.40
N ASP A 40 -7.55 -7.02 10.02
CA ASP A 40 -6.90 -8.32 10.21
C ASP A 40 -5.82 -8.58 9.14
N TYR A 41 -6.04 -8.05 7.93
CA TYR A 41 -5.11 -8.14 6.79
C TYR A 41 -5.01 -6.79 6.08
N LEU A 42 -3.90 -6.59 5.37
CA LEU A 42 -3.69 -5.45 4.50
C LEU A 42 -3.65 -5.93 3.04
N ASP A 43 -4.53 -5.40 2.20
CA ASP A 43 -4.44 -5.60 0.76
C ASP A 43 -3.29 -4.75 0.20
N ILE A 44 -2.48 -5.37 -0.65
CA ILE A 44 -1.31 -4.75 -1.27
C ILE A 44 -1.51 -4.76 -2.78
N ASN A 45 -1.67 -3.57 -3.36
CA ASN A 45 -1.86 -3.42 -4.80
C ASN A 45 -0.86 -2.41 -5.39
N VAL A 46 0.00 -2.88 -6.28
CA VAL A 46 1.04 -2.05 -6.95
C VAL A 46 0.44 -0.95 -7.85
N GLY A 47 -0.82 -1.10 -8.25
CA GLY A 47 -1.52 -0.20 -9.16
C GLY A 47 -1.03 -0.26 -10.61
N PRO A 48 -1.70 0.46 -11.53
CA PRO A 48 -1.37 0.45 -12.96
C PRO A 48 -0.11 1.25 -13.29
N ALA A 49 0.34 2.12 -12.38
CA ALA A 49 1.44 3.04 -12.61
C ALA A 49 2.83 2.44 -12.36
N SER A 50 2.90 1.19 -11.88
CA SER A 50 4.15 0.46 -11.67
C SER A 50 4.59 -0.22 -12.96
N ALA A 51 5.80 0.11 -13.44
CA ALA A 51 6.41 -0.53 -14.60
C ALA A 51 7.01 -1.90 -14.24
N ASP A 52 7.70 -1.98 -13.09
CA ASP A 52 8.20 -3.24 -12.52
C ASP A 52 7.27 -3.71 -11.39
N LYS A 53 6.27 -4.51 -11.76
CA LYS A 53 5.26 -5.00 -10.81
C LYS A 53 5.86 -5.91 -9.74
N ALA A 54 6.78 -6.80 -10.12
CA ALA A 54 7.37 -7.77 -9.21
C ALA A 54 8.26 -7.07 -8.18
N GLY A 55 9.19 -6.22 -8.62
CA GLY A 55 10.05 -5.46 -7.71
C GLY A 55 9.29 -4.40 -6.91
N THR A 56 8.16 -3.90 -7.42
CA THR A 56 7.28 -3.04 -6.61
C THR A 56 6.55 -3.84 -5.53
N MET A 57 6.06 -5.04 -5.83
CA MET A 57 5.41 -5.89 -4.84
C MET A 57 6.37 -6.31 -3.73
N VAL A 58 7.63 -6.64 -4.05
CA VAL A 58 8.65 -6.98 -3.05
C VAL A 58 9.03 -5.77 -2.18
N TRP A 59 8.89 -4.55 -2.72
CA TRP A 59 9.21 -3.33 -1.99
C TRP A 59 8.09 -2.87 -1.04
N LEU A 60 6.83 -3.14 -1.41
CA LEU A 60 5.65 -2.87 -0.59
C LEU A 60 5.55 -3.88 0.56
#